data_AF-A0A3A8W0T1-F1
#
_entry.id   AF-A0A3A8W0T1-F1
#
_cell.length_a   1.000
_cell.length_b   1.000
_cell.length_c   1.000
_cell.angle_alpha   90.00
_cell.angle_beta   90.00
_cell.angle_gamma   90.00
#
_symmetry.space_group_name_H-M   'P 1'
#
loop_
_entity.id
_entity.type
_entity.pdbx_description
1 polymer ?
#
loop_
_entity_poly.entity_id
_entity_poly.type
_entity_poly.pdbx_seq_one_letter_code
_entity_poly.pdbx_strand_id
1 'polypeptide(L)'
;MSKGETLLQEEKLYIMTTKKLSGIYTITNIVNGKIYIGESLDIYRRWHKEHIPQLRRDCHYNKELQKEFNKYGEENFRFEVLERYSEDNPITTKAKILILESYFMDSFKKSGICLYNAENTLAEILKGNKIPEAGNTLVCAIVNVLSNYAIKECEGFVYFEKYRTIKNILFDYVTLKKKETRALVIKEFEKYLEDNGNNKYYYVRANPVYYVINGKRIKQDGEVVKKDMIQELEKMAVLFSEYRKKEQKEKDVQYNKNVSDKKQYEPMKDGEVRFSLLFKEFAEKGILPKDYIYDRVREYMVHLGIITMKNMDSNGGSKRVTFVTDDALDKGILRIIGCKNYGDSVIYSYVFTVDGIEYMRKLFSSHSERKNLELFTYTNVA
;
A
#
# COMPACT_ATOMS: atom_id res chain seq x y z
N MET A 1 7.95 38.00 42.02
CA MET A 1 8.95 37.64 40.99
C MET A 1 8.72 36.19 40.60
N SER A 2 8.49 35.90 39.31
CA SER A 2 8.33 34.57 38.65
C SER A 2 7.12 34.56 37.68
N LYS A 3 7.15 35.44 36.66
CA LYS A 3 6.30 35.34 35.47
C LYS A 3 7.10 35.44 34.16
N GLY A 4 8.42 35.69 34.25
CA GLY A 4 9.31 35.85 33.09
C GLY A 4 10.02 34.57 32.65
N GLU A 5 10.11 33.55 33.51
CA GLU A 5 10.86 32.33 33.20
C GLU A 5 10.09 31.38 32.28
N THR A 6 8.76 31.29 32.40
CA THR A 6 7.93 30.36 31.61
C THR A 6 7.87 30.73 30.12
N LEU A 7 7.72 32.03 29.79
CA LEU A 7 7.66 32.51 28.40
C LEU A 7 9.00 32.34 27.66
N LEU A 8 10.11 32.64 28.35
CA LEU A 8 11.46 32.46 27.80
C LEU A 8 11.82 30.97 27.60
N GLN A 9 11.24 30.09 28.40
CA GLN A 9 11.44 28.64 28.30
C GLN A 9 10.63 28.04 27.13
N GLU A 10 9.42 28.54 26.87
CA GLU A 10 8.63 28.19 25.67
C GLU A 10 9.24 28.74 24.37
N GLU A 11 9.75 29.98 24.37
CA GLU A 11 10.48 30.55 23.22
C GLU A 11 11.79 29.80 22.93
N LYS A 12 12.53 29.36 23.96
CA LYS A 12 13.72 28.52 23.78
C LYS A 12 13.39 27.11 23.29
N LEU A 13 12.29 26.52 23.75
CA LEU A 13 11.79 25.24 23.23
C LEU A 13 11.40 25.36 21.74
N TYR A 14 10.77 26.48 21.35
CA TYR A 14 10.43 26.82 19.97
C TYR A 14 11.67 26.96 19.06
N ILE A 15 12.76 27.54 19.57
CA ILE A 15 14.03 27.68 18.84
C ILE A 15 14.78 26.33 18.75
N MET A 16 14.63 25.43 19.72
CA MET A 16 15.33 24.14 19.77
C MET A 16 14.64 23.00 19.02
N THR A 17 13.34 23.10 18.68
CA THR A 17 12.65 22.10 17.84
C THR A 17 12.66 22.52 16.37
N THR A 18 13.62 22.00 15.61
CA THR A 18 13.77 22.24 14.16
C THR A 18 12.65 21.65 13.28
N LYS A 19 11.59 21.09 13.87
CA LYS A 19 10.50 20.45 13.14
C LYS A 19 9.24 21.32 13.16
N LYS A 20 8.91 21.91 12.01
CA LYS A 20 7.64 22.61 11.77
C LYS A 20 6.48 21.68 12.13
N LEU A 21 5.50 22.22 12.85
CA LEU A 21 4.29 21.48 13.20
C LEU A 21 3.16 21.85 12.24
N SER A 22 2.79 20.94 11.35
CA SER A 22 1.64 21.09 10.46
C SER A 22 0.38 20.41 11.03
N GLY A 23 -0.80 20.94 10.71
CA GLY A 23 -2.07 20.38 11.18
C GLY A 23 -3.18 21.40 11.36
N ILE A 24 -4.13 21.06 12.24
CA ILE A 24 -5.30 21.86 12.62
C ILE A 24 -5.11 22.38 14.03
N TYR A 25 -5.52 23.62 14.25
CA TYR A 25 -5.51 24.26 15.56
C TYR A 25 -6.81 24.98 15.84
N THR A 26 -7.03 25.29 17.12
CA THR A 26 -8.14 26.10 17.59
C THR A 26 -7.66 27.35 18.33
N ILE A 27 -8.49 28.40 18.29
CA ILE A 27 -8.43 29.53 19.22
C ILE A 27 -9.80 29.60 19.89
N THR A 28 -9.86 29.17 21.15
CA THR A 28 -11.10 28.97 21.90
C THR A 28 -11.29 30.11 22.90
N ASN A 29 -12.43 30.80 22.83
CA ASN A 29 -12.86 31.69 23.89
C ASN A 29 -13.46 30.86 25.02
N ILE A 30 -12.80 30.83 26.18
CA ILE A 30 -13.22 29.98 27.31
C ILE A 30 -14.44 30.52 28.05
N VAL A 31 -14.83 31.77 27.81
CA VAL A 31 -16.00 32.41 28.46
C VAL A 31 -17.30 31.98 27.80
N ASN A 32 -17.34 31.88 26.47
CA ASN A 32 -18.55 31.57 25.71
C ASN A 32 -18.47 30.27 24.89
N GLY A 33 -17.30 29.61 24.86
CA GLY A 33 -17.08 28.36 24.13
C GLY A 33 -16.99 28.52 22.61
N LYS A 34 -16.92 29.74 22.08
CA LYS A 34 -16.80 29.99 20.63
C LYS A 34 -15.38 29.67 20.15
N ILE A 35 -15.27 29.04 18.98
CA ILE A 35 -14.00 28.49 18.48
C ILE A 35 -13.64 29.06 17.11
N TYR A 36 -12.37 29.44 16.92
CA TYR A 36 -11.79 29.63 15.60
C TYR A 36 -11.03 28.35 15.25
N ILE A 37 -11.26 27.78 14.08
CA ILE A 37 -10.52 26.63 13.57
C ILE A 37 -9.61 27.12 12.47
N GLY A 38 -8.34 26.73 12.50
CA GLY A 38 -7.39 27.08 11.45
C GLY A 38 -6.48 25.92 11.08
N GLU A 39 -5.92 25.97 9.88
CA GLU A 39 -4.87 25.06 9.44
C GLU A 39 -3.55 25.79 9.18
N SER A 40 -2.43 25.08 9.32
CA SER A 40 -1.13 25.60 8.94
C SER A 40 -0.14 24.48 8.63
N LEU A 41 0.84 24.77 7.77
CA LEU A 41 2.07 23.97 7.64
C LEU A 41 3.07 24.22 8.78
N ASP A 42 2.84 25.28 9.56
CA ASP A 42 3.62 25.68 10.73
C ASP A 42 2.69 26.43 11.71
N ILE A 43 2.04 25.68 12.61
CA ILE A 43 1.03 26.18 13.56
C ILE A 43 1.64 27.20 14.50
N TYR A 44 2.82 26.91 15.06
CA TYR A 44 3.46 27.81 16.01
C TYR A 44 3.85 29.13 15.37
N ARG A 45 4.40 29.12 14.14
CA ARG A 45 4.63 30.37 13.39
C ARG A 45 3.33 31.13 13.18
N ARG A 46 2.26 30.44 12.77
CA ARG A 46 0.94 31.04 12.52
C ARG A 46 0.37 31.70 13.78
N TRP A 47 0.51 31.08 14.96
CA TRP A 47 0.12 31.67 16.23
C TRP A 47 0.98 32.88 16.63
N HIS A 48 2.28 32.67 16.77
CA HIS A 48 3.17 33.65 17.40
C HIS A 48 3.60 34.80 16.48
N LYS A 49 3.56 34.61 15.16
CA LYS A 49 3.94 35.67 14.20
C LYS A 49 2.74 36.34 13.52
N GLU A 50 1.56 35.72 13.56
CA GLU A 50 0.39 36.20 12.82
C GLU A 50 -0.78 36.47 13.78
N HIS A 51 -1.41 35.45 14.36
CA HIS A 51 -2.62 35.62 15.18
C HIS A 51 -2.42 36.48 16.43
N ILE A 52 -1.53 36.07 17.34
CA ILE A 52 -1.34 36.73 18.64
C ILE A 52 -0.90 38.20 18.45
N PRO A 53 0.11 38.51 17.62
CA PRO A 53 0.50 39.90 17.38
C PRO A 53 -0.62 40.75 16.77
N GLN A 54 -1.41 40.20 15.85
CA GLN A 54 -2.51 40.92 15.24
C GLN A 54 -3.65 41.20 16.24
N LEU A 55 -4.00 40.21 17.07
CA LEU A 55 -5.02 40.36 18.11
C LEU A 55 -4.63 41.43 19.14
N ARG A 56 -3.38 41.39 19.63
CA ARG A 56 -2.84 42.38 20.57
C ARG A 56 -2.76 43.80 19.99
N ARG A 57 -2.65 43.93 18.67
CA ARG A 57 -2.57 45.23 17.95
C ARG A 57 -3.92 45.68 17.39
N ASP A 58 -5.00 44.99 17.72
CA ASP A 58 -6.34 45.27 17.22
C ASP A 58 -6.47 45.29 15.68
N CYS A 59 -5.67 44.48 14.99
CA CYS A 59 -5.60 44.45 13.54
C CYS A 59 -5.85 43.07 12.92
N HIS A 60 -6.39 42.13 13.70
CA HIS A 60 -6.70 40.79 13.22
C HIS A 60 -7.75 40.80 12.09
N TYR A 61 -7.59 39.90 11.13
CA TYR A 61 -8.46 39.80 9.96
C TYR A 61 -9.87 39.33 10.33
N ASN A 62 -9.99 38.43 11.30
CA ASN A 62 -11.28 38.03 11.85
C ASN A 62 -11.77 39.07 12.86
N LYS A 63 -12.70 39.93 12.42
CA LYS A 63 -13.22 41.06 13.20
C LYS A 63 -14.05 40.63 14.40
N GLU A 64 -14.75 39.50 14.30
CA GLU A 64 -15.54 38.99 15.41
C GLU A 64 -14.64 38.44 16.52
N LEU A 65 -13.64 37.63 16.14
CA LEU A 65 -12.63 37.15 17.07
C LEU A 65 -11.90 38.32 17.74
N GLN A 66 -11.50 39.34 16.96
CA GLN A 66 -10.84 40.54 17.49
C GLN A 66 -11.71 41.27 18.52
N LYS A 67 -12.99 41.51 18.21
CA LYS A 67 -13.92 42.21 19.10
C LYS A 67 -14.07 41.46 20.43
N GLU A 68 -14.21 40.14 20.38
CA GLU A 68 -14.34 39.35 21.60
C GLU A 68 -13.02 39.23 22.36
N PHE A 69 -11.89 39.19 21.66
CA PHE A 69 -10.56 39.25 22.27
C PHE A 69 -10.37 40.54 23.08
N ASN A 70 -10.74 41.69 22.52
CA ASN A 70 -10.69 42.96 23.23
C ASN A 70 -11.67 43.01 24.42
N LYS A 71 -12.83 42.36 24.28
CA LYS A 71 -13.88 42.36 25.31
C LYS A 71 -13.52 41.47 26.51
N TYR A 72 -13.03 40.26 26.26
CA TYR A 72 -12.82 39.27 27.30
C TYR A 72 -11.36 39.20 27.76
N GLY A 73 -10.39 39.78 27.06
CA GLY A 73 -8.98 39.73 27.43
C GLY A 73 -8.29 38.46 26.94
N GLU A 74 -6.98 38.55 26.70
CA GLU A 74 -6.17 37.47 26.13
C GLU A 74 -6.16 36.21 27.00
N GLU A 75 -6.18 36.36 28.31
CA GLU A 75 -6.21 35.27 29.30
C GLU A 75 -7.43 34.36 29.17
N ASN A 76 -8.48 34.85 28.50
CA ASN A 76 -9.71 34.10 28.21
C ASN A 76 -9.71 33.42 26.84
N PHE A 77 -8.56 33.40 26.15
CA PHE A 77 -8.38 32.69 24.89
C PHE A 77 -7.33 31.60 25.01
N ARG A 78 -7.69 30.40 24.54
CA ARG A 78 -6.81 29.24 24.54
C ARG A 78 -6.43 28.84 23.12
N PHE A 79 -5.14 28.65 22.89
CA PHE A 79 -4.58 28.21 21.61
C PHE A 79 -4.19 26.73 21.73
N GLU A 80 -4.84 25.85 20.97
CA GLU A 80 -4.63 24.39 21.08
C GLU A 80 -4.43 23.76 19.72
N VAL A 81 -3.56 22.74 19.68
CA VAL A 81 -3.41 21.89 18.50
C VAL A 81 -4.51 20.85 18.55
N LEU A 82 -5.41 20.89 17.57
CA LEU A 82 -6.52 19.94 17.47
C LEU A 82 -6.06 18.63 16.82
N GLU A 83 -5.32 18.73 15.71
CA GLU A 83 -4.87 17.56 14.96
C GLU A 83 -3.48 17.83 14.39
N ARG A 84 -2.53 16.90 14.61
CA ARG A 84 -1.19 16.98 14.02
C ARG A 84 -1.19 16.20 12.71
N TYR A 85 -0.72 16.81 11.63
CA TYR A 85 -0.69 16.16 10.32
C TYR A 85 0.67 16.36 9.67
N SER A 86 1.34 15.29 9.23
CA SER A 86 2.66 15.36 8.62
C SER A 86 2.77 14.39 7.45
N GLU A 87 3.15 14.88 6.28
CA GLU A 87 3.57 14.09 5.13
C GLU A 87 4.83 14.69 4.49
N ASP A 88 5.48 13.92 3.62
CA ASP A 88 6.71 14.37 2.94
C ASP A 88 6.46 15.49 1.93
N ASN A 89 5.24 15.57 1.36
CA ASN A 89 4.90 16.55 0.34
C ASN A 89 4.09 17.73 0.92
N PRO A 90 4.60 18.98 0.86
CA PRO A 90 3.90 20.15 1.40
C PRO A 90 2.56 20.46 0.72
N ILE A 91 2.43 20.22 -0.59
CA ILE A 91 1.18 20.47 -1.33
C ILE A 91 0.11 19.46 -0.94
N THR A 92 0.47 18.18 -0.83
CA THR A 92 -0.46 17.14 -0.38
C THR A 92 -0.85 17.35 1.08
N THR A 93 0.12 17.69 1.93
CA THR A 93 -0.13 18.08 3.34
C THR A 93 -1.13 19.23 3.40
N LYS A 94 -0.89 20.30 2.63
CA LYS A 94 -1.77 21.48 2.59
C LYS A 94 -3.18 21.14 2.13
N ALA A 95 -3.32 20.31 1.08
CA ALA A 95 -4.61 19.87 0.59
C ALA A 95 -5.39 19.11 1.68
N LYS A 96 -4.73 18.20 2.39
CA LYS A 96 -5.35 17.39 3.45
C LYS A 96 -5.75 18.20 4.67
N ILE A 97 -4.91 19.11 5.15
CA ILE A 97 -5.27 19.95 6.30
C ILE A 97 -6.39 20.96 5.96
N LEU A 98 -6.49 21.46 4.72
CA LEU A 98 -7.66 22.23 4.27
C LEU A 98 -8.95 21.40 4.30
N ILE A 99 -8.85 20.13 3.90
CA ILE A 99 -9.98 19.19 3.96
C ILE A 99 -10.38 18.89 5.40
N LEU A 100 -9.41 18.69 6.29
CA LEU A 100 -9.66 18.48 7.72
C LEU A 100 -10.25 19.73 8.39
N GLU A 101 -9.77 20.94 8.07
CA GLU A 101 -10.34 22.20 8.58
C GLU A 101 -11.85 22.26 8.24
N SER A 102 -12.21 22.02 6.97
CA SER A 102 -13.62 21.95 6.55
C SER A 102 -14.41 20.89 7.32
N TYR A 103 -13.83 19.71 7.51
CA TYR A 103 -14.49 18.61 8.23
C TYR A 103 -14.75 18.97 9.69
N PHE A 104 -13.75 19.51 10.40
CA PHE A 104 -13.92 19.94 11.78
C PHE A 104 -14.93 21.07 11.88
N MET A 105 -14.87 22.08 10.99
CA MET A 105 -15.88 23.14 10.96
C MET A 105 -17.31 22.60 10.89
N ASP A 106 -17.56 21.61 10.02
CA ASP A 106 -18.88 20.99 9.89
C ASP A 106 -19.24 20.15 11.12
N SER A 107 -18.27 19.42 11.70
CA SER A 107 -18.46 18.58 12.89
C SER A 107 -18.81 19.42 14.13
N PHE A 108 -18.05 20.48 14.40
CA PHE A 108 -18.30 21.41 15.50
C PHE A 108 -19.64 22.12 15.35
N LYS A 109 -19.99 22.60 14.14
CA LYS A 109 -21.30 23.22 13.88
C LYS A 109 -22.45 22.24 14.12
N LYS A 110 -22.34 20.99 13.66
CA LYS A 110 -23.36 19.94 13.91
C LYS A 110 -23.53 19.63 15.39
N SER A 111 -22.47 19.79 16.17
CA SER A 111 -22.48 19.63 17.63
C SER A 111 -22.99 20.87 18.37
N GLY A 112 -23.48 21.90 17.66
CA GLY A 112 -24.01 23.13 18.25
C GLY A 112 -22.95 24.14 18.68
N ILE A 113 -21.68 23.94 18.30
CA ILE A 113 -20.59 24.84 18.68
C ILE A 113 -20.50 26.00 17.68
N CYS A 114 -20.59 27.22 18.21
CA CYS A 114 -20.44 28.46 17.44
C CYS A 114 -18.98 28.64 16.99
N LEU A 115 -18.77 29.03 15.73
CA LEU A 115 -17.44 29.27 15.17
C LEU A 115 -17.21 30.74 14.81
N TYR A 116 -15.98 31.23 14.98
CA TYR A 116 -15.56 32.54 14.45
C TYR A 116 -15.30 32.51 12.95
N ASN A 117 -15.07 31.34 12.35
CA ASN A 117 -14.83 31.20 10.91
C ASN A 117 -16.04 31.71 10.11
N ALA A 118 -15.85 32.81 9.38
CA ALA A 118 -16.90 33.41 8.55
C ALA A 118 -17.20 32.59 7.28
N GLU A 119 -16.20 31.92 6.74
CA GLU A 119 -16.29 31.12 5.53
C GLU A 119 -15.57 29.78 5.68
N ASN A 120 -15.93 28.83 4.82
CA ASN A 120 -15.21 27.58 4.66
C ASN A 120 -14.27 27.69 3.45
N THR A 121 -12.97 27.82 3.72
CA THR A 121 -11.94 28.07 2.69
C THR A 121 -11.95 27.00 1.60
N LEU A 122 -12.09 25.71 1.95
CA LEU A 122 -12.17 24.63 0.97
C LEU A 122 -13.35 24.82 0.03
N ALA A 123 -14.54 25.13 0.57
CA ALA A 123 -15.74 25.33 -0.23
C ALA A 123 -15.57 26.51 -1.19
N GLU A 124 -14.98 27.62 -0.74
CA GLU A 124 -14.74 28.80 -1.58
C GLU A 124 -13.69 28.55 -2.68
N ILE A 125 -12.67 27.73 -2.40
CA ILE A 125 -11.70 27.27 -3.41
C ILE A 125 -12.40 26.42 -4.48
N LEU A 126 -13.20 25.43 -4.07
CA LEU A 126 -13.88 24.53 -5.01
C LEU A 126 -14.91 25.27 -5.88
N LYS A 127 -15.56 26.31 -5.35
CA LYS A 127 -16.45 27.19 -6.12
C LYS A 127 -15.70 28.16 -7.05
N GLY A 128 -14.39 28.32 -6.89
CA GLY A 128 -13.58 29.28 -7.64
C GLY A 128 -13.68 30.72 -7.14
N ASN A 129 -14.28 30.93 -5.96
CA ASN A 129 -14.38 32.26 -5.34
C ASN A 129 -13.05 32.69 -4.71
N LYS A 130 -12.19 31.72 -4.37
CA LYS A 130 -10.90 31.95 -3.73
C LYS A 130 -9.79 31.18 -4.46
N ILE A 131 -8.72 31.88 -4.82
CA ILE A 131 -7.54 31.28 -5.45
C ILE A 131 -6.50 31.02 -4.36
N PRO A 132 -6.09 29.76 -4.11
CA PRO A 132 -5.06 29.46 -3.12
C PRO A 132 -3.68 29.94 -3.59
N GLU A 133 -2.75 30.15 -2.66
CA GLU A 133 -1.37 30.62 -2.96
C GLU A 133 -0.65 29.73 -3.99
N ALA A 134 -0.80 28.42 -3.88
CA ALA A 134 -0.23 27.45 -4.83
C ALA A 134 -1.08 27.25 -6.11
N GLY A 135 -2.09 28.10 -6.31
CA GLY A 135 -2.95 28.13 -7.49
C GLY A 135 -3.57 26.79 -7.83
N ASN A 136 -3.64 26.49 -9.13
CA ASN A 136 -4.28 25.29 -9.66
C ASN A 136 -3.62 23.99 -9.18
N THR A 137 -2.34 24.01 -8.80
CA THR A 137 -1.63 22.83 -8.26
C THR A 137 -2.28 22.35 -6.97
N LEU A 138 -2.63 23.27 -6.06
CA LEU A 138 -3.30 22.90 -4.82
C LEU A 138 -4.75 22.46 -5.07
N VAL A 139 -5.46 23.11 -6.00
CA VAL A 139 -6.81 22.70 -6.41
C VAL A 139 -6.80 21.24 -6.89
N CYS A 140 -5.88 20.89 -7.80
CA CYS A 140 -5.73 19.51 -8.27
C CYS A 140 -5.37 18.53 -7.14
N ALA A 141 -4.52 18.93 -6.19
CA ALA A 141 -4.19 18.10 -5.05
C ALA A 141 -5.39 17.85 -4.13
N ILE A 142 -6.19 18.89 -3.84
CA ILE A 142 -7.45 18.79 -3.08
C ILE A 142 -8.41 17.82 -3.77
N VAL A 143 -8.66 18.03 -5.07
CA VAL A 143 -9.57 17.19 -5.85
C VAL A 143 -9.09 15.74 -5.84
N ASN A 144 -7.78 15.50 -6.03
CA ASN A 144 -7.21 14.16 -5.95
C ASN A 144 -7.44 13.50 -4.57
N VAL A 145 -7.32 14.24 -3.47
CA VAL A 145 -7.62 13.69 -2.14
C VAL A 145 -9.11 13.37 -2.02
N LEU A 146 -10.01 14.30 -2.36
CA LEU A 146 -11.46 14.11 -2.25
C LEU A 146 -11.98 12.96 -3.14
N SER A 147 -11.38 12.75 -4.31
CA SER A 147 -11.76 11.66 -5.21
C SER A 147 -11.29 10.29 -4.72
N ASN A 148 -10.21 10.22 -3.93
CA ASN A 148 -9.55 8.95 -3.58
C ASN A 148 -9.67 8.56 -2.12
N TYR A 149 -10.08 9.46 -1.22
CA TYR A 149 -10.11 9.21 0.21
C TYR A 149 -11.44 9.63 0.85
N ALA A 150 -11.91 8.82 1.80
CA ALA A 150 -12.90 9.18 2.80
C ALA A 150 -12.22 9.69 4.06
N ILE A 151 -12.87 10.60 4.77
CA ILE A 151 -12.49 10.93 6.15
C ILE A 151 -13.20 9.94 7.07
N LYS A 152 -12.44 9.35 8.00
CA LYS A 152 -12.94 8.45 9.05
C LYS A 152 -12.55 8.99 10.41
N GLU A 153 -13.37 8.64 11.38
CA GLU A 153 -13.11 8.92 12.78
C GLU A 153 -13.18 7.59 13.54
N CYS A 154 -12.16 7.33 14.36
CA CYS A 154 -12.09 6.16 15.22
C CYS A 154 -11.41 6.56 16.53
N GLU A 155 -12.06 6.31 17.67
CA GLU A 155 -11.51 6.59 19.01
C GLU A 155 -11.01 8.04 19.17
N GLY A 156 -11.69 9.00 18.53
CA GLY A 156 -11.31 10.42 18.56
C GLY A 156 -10.18 10.82 17.60
N PHE A 157 -9.67 9.89 16.78
CA PHE A 157 -8.69 10.18 15.74
C PHE A 157 -9.36 10.30 14.37
N VAL A 158 -9.02 11.35 13.64
CA VAL A 158 -9.50 11.60 12.28
C VAL A 158 -8.43 11.20 11.27
N TYR A 159 -8.75 10.34 10.31
CA TYR A 159 -7.79 9.87 9.31
C TYR A 159 -8.40 9.74 7.91
N PHE A 160 -7.53 9.73 6.91
CA PHE A 160 -7.90 9.52 5.51
C PHE A 160 -7.85 8.04 5.15
N GLU A 161 -9.00 7.44 4.89
CA GLU A 161 -9.14 6.08 4.40
C GLU A 161 -9.29 6.09 2.88
N LYS A 162 -8.41 5.37 2.17
CA LYS A 162 -8.49 5.29 0.71
C LYS A 162 -9.75 4.54 0.28
N TYR A 163 -10.49 5.08 -0.67
CA TYR A 163 -11.65 4.38 -1.24
C TYR A 163 -11.24 3.04 -1.87
N ARG A 164 -12.04 2.01 -1.59
CA ARG A 164 -12.00 0.76 -2.35
C ARG A 164 -12.61 1.00 -3.72
N THR A 165 -11.89 0.59 -4.76
CA THR A 165 -12.37 0.57 -6.14
C THR A 165 -12.44 -0.88 -6.60
N ILE A 166 -13.24 -1.17 -7.64
CA ILE A 166 -13.28 -2.50 -8.26
C ILE A 166 -11.87 -2.98 -8.58
N LYS A 167 -11.06 -2.09 -9.19
CA LYS A 167 -9.66 -2.37 -9.52
C LYS A 167 -8.85 -2.78 -8.28
N ASN A 168 -8.92 -2.02 -7.20
CA ASN A 168 -8.11 -2.31 -6.01
C ASN A 168 -8.53 -3.66 -5.39
N ILE A 169 -9.83 -3.90 -5.23
CA ILE A 169 -10.34 -5.18 -4.70
C ILE A 169 -9.95 -6.35 -5.60
N LEU A 170 -10.15 -6.22 -6.92
CA LEU A 170 -9.82 -7.27 -7.88
C LEU A 170 -8.36 -7.71 -7.76
N PHE A 171 -7.43 -6.75 -7.73
CA PHE A 171 -6.00 -7.05 -7.71
C PHE A 171 -5.45 -7.46 -6.33
N ASP A 172 -6.26 -7.42 -5.28
CA ASP A 172 -5.94 -8.08 -4.01
C ASP A 172 -6.00 -9.62 -4.17
N TYR A 173 -6.81 -10.15 -5.10
CA TYR A 173 -7.05 -11.58 -5.29
C TYR A 173 -6.60 -12.14 -6.64
N VAL A 174 -6.41 -11.28 -7.64
CA VAL A 174 -6.08 -11.68 -9.02
C VAL A 174 -4.68 -11.22 -9.41
N THR A 175 -3.84 -12.17 -9.79
CA THR A 175 -2.51 -11.89 -10.34
C THR A 175 -2.57 -11.75 -11.86
N LEU A 176 -1.80 -10.79 -12.40
CA LEU A 176 -1.67 -10.61 -13.86
C LEU A 176 -0.85 -11.74 -14.48
N LYS A 177 -1.33 -12.29 -15.62
CA LYS A 177 -0.56 -13.25 -16.42
C LYS A 177 0.46 -12.51 -17.30
N LYS A 178 1.47 -13.24 -17.82
CA LYS A 178 2.52 -12.67 -18.70
C LYS A 178 1.85 -12.09 -19.96
N LYS A 179 2.15 -10.83 -20.29
CA LYS A 179 1.54 -10.02 -21.38
C LYS A 179 0.10 -9.52 -21.15
N GLU A 180 -0.52 -9.75 -20.00
CA GLU A 180 -1.82 -9.15 -19.68
C GLU A 180 -1.70 -7.71 -19.18
N THR A 181 -2.63 -6.86 -19.60
CA THR A 181 -2.77 -5.51 -19.06
C THR A 181 -3.83 -5.50 -17.95
N ARG A 182 -3.66 -4.61 -16.96
CA ARG A 182 -4.68 -4.42 -15.90
C ARG A 182 -6.05 -4.06 -16.48
N ALA A 183 -6.08 -3.27 -17.55
CA ALA A 183 -7.32 -2.87 -18.21
C ALA A 183 -8.08 -4.05 -18.79
N LEU A 184 -7.38 -5.02 -19.39
CA LEU A 184 -7.99 -6.22 -19.96
C LEU A 184 -8.58 -7.11 -18.87
N VAL A 185 -7.86 -7.32 -17.77
CA VAL A 185 -8.35 -8.12 -16.64
C VAL A 185 -9.54 -7.46 -15.93
N ILE A 186 -9.56 -6.12 -15.82
CA ILE A 186 -10.73 -5.40 -15.31
C ILE A 186 -11.94 -5.63 -16.21
N LYS A 187 -11.79 -5.51 -17.54
CA LYS A 187 -12.91 -5.77 -18.48
C LYS A 187 -13.40 -7.21 -18.41
N GLU A 188 -12.50 -8.17 -18.29
CA GLU A 188 -12.84 -9.59 -18.10
C GLU A 188 -13.63 -9.79 -16.80
N PHE A 189 -13.22 -9.10 -15.72
CA PHE A 189 -13.94 -9.15 -14.46
C PHE A 189 -15.32 -8.48 -14.54
N GLU A 190 -15.43 -7.31 -15.16
CA GLU A 190 -16.71 -6.63 -15.38
C GLU A 190 -17.70 -7.54 -16.13
N LYS A 191 -17.23 -8.23 -17.17
CA LYS A 191 -18.03 -9.23 -17.89
C LYS A 191 -18.40 -10.42 -17.00
N TYR A 192 -17.45 -10.93 -16.21
CA TYR A 192 -17.73 -12.02 -15.27
C TYR A 192 -18.81 -11.66 -14.26
N LEU A 193 -18.83 -10.42 -13.76
CA LEU A 193 -19.91 -9.94 -12.90
C LEU A 193 -21.25 -10.01 -13.63
N GLU A 194 -21.32 -9.49 -14.87
CA GLU A 194 -22.54 -9.48 -15.69
C GLU A 194 -23.08 -10.90 -15.94
N ASP A 195 -22.19 -11.84 -16.28
CA ASP A 195 -22.53 -13.25 -16.50
C ASP A 195 -23.06 -13.92 -15.22
N ASN A 196 -22.78 -13.36 -14.03
CA ASN A 196 -23.27 -13.82 -12.73
C ASN A 196 -24.42 -12.94 -12.18
N GLY A 197 -25.10 -12.19 -13.06
CA GLY A 197 -26.38 -11.53 -12.77
C GLY A 197 -26.29 -10.10 -12.26
N ASN A 198 -25.09 -9.54 -12.07
CA ASN A 198 -24.91 -8.17 -11.58
C ASN A 198 -23.88 -7.42 -12.41
N ASN A 199 -24.17 -6.20 -12.83
CA ASN A 199 -23.14 -5.38 -13.47
C ASN A 199 -22.30 -4.62 -12.45
N LYS A 200 -21.22 -3.98 -12.89
CA LYS A 200 -20.35 -3.18 -12.02
C LYS A 200 -21.08 -2.08 -11.23
N TYR A 201 -22.13 -1.49 -11.81
CA TYR A 201 -22.92 -0.41 -11.19
C TYR A 201 -23.75 -0.89 -9.99
N TYR A 202 -23.97 -2.19 -9.86
CA TYR A 202 -24.51 -2.79 -8.65
C TYR A 202 -23.58 -2.54 -7.44
N TYR A 203 -22.27 -2.71 -7.64
CA TYR A 203 -21.25 -2.64 -6.59
C TYR A 203 -20.74 -1.22 -6.30
N VAL A 204 -20.79 -0.31 -7.29
CA VAL A 204 -20.22 1.04 -7.16
C VAL A 204 -21.27 2.13 -7.01
N ARG A 205 -20.86 3.24 -6.41
CA ARG A 205 -21.57 4.51 -6.49
C ARG A 205 -20.68 5.56 -7.14
N ALA A 206 -21.32 6.51 -7.82
CA ALA A 206 -20.64 7.69 -8.32
C ALA A 206 -20.11 8.52 -7.13
N ASN A 207 -18.88 9.01 -7.24
CA ASN A 207 -18.23 9.93 -6.31
C ASN A 207 -17.63 11.12 -7.09
N PRO A 208 -18.47 11.94 -7.74
CA PRO A 208 -17.99 13.06 -8.53
C PRO A 208 -17.48 14.18 -7.62
N VAL A 209 -16.34 14.78 -7.98
CA VAL A 209 -15.83 15.99 -7.34
C VAL A 209 -15.97 17.15 -8.31
N TYR A 210 -16.65 18.21 -7.89
CA TYR A 210 -16.84 19.43 -8.67
C TYR A 210 -15.89 20.52 -8.17
N TYR A 211 -15.23 21.19 -9.11
CA TYR A 211 -14.31 22.27 -8.79
C TYR A 211 -14.22 23.27 -9.93
N VAL A 212 -13.63 24.44 -9.68
CA VAL A 212 -13.43 25.49 -10.69
C VAL A 212 -11.93 25.74 -10.87
N ILE A 213 -11.49 25.78 -12.13
CA ILE A 213 -10.15 26.26 -12.51
C ILE A 213 -10.33 27.32 -13.58
N ASN A 214 -9.67 28.48 -13.41
CA ASN A 214 -9.70 29.59 -14.36
C ASN A 214 -11.13 29.97 -14.78
N GLY A 215 -12.07 30.01 -13.82
CA GLY A 215 -13.49 30.32 -14.07
C GLY A 215 -14.31 29.22 -14.76
N LYS A 216 -13.69 28.10 -15.16
CA LYS A 216 -14.38 26.97 -15.76
C LYS A 216 -14.73 25.93 -14.71
N ARG A 217 -16.02 25.57 -14.62
CA ARG A 217 -16.50 24.45 -13.81
C ARG A 217 -16.07 23.13 -14.42
N ILE A 218 -15.40 22.30 -13.63
CA ILE A 218 -14.90 20.99 -13.99
C ILE A 218 -15.56 19.95 -13.08
N LYS A 219 -15.84 18.78 -13.65
CA LYS A 219 -16.32 17.59 -12.93
C LYS A 219 -15.26 16.52 -13.09
N GLN A 220 -14.71 16.05 -11.97
CA GLN A 220 -13.90 14.85 -11.95
C GLN A 220 -14.78 13.68 -11.57
N ASP A 221 -15.07 12.83 -12.55
CA ASP A 221 -15.81 11.59 -12.32
C ASP A 221 -14.95 10.59 -11.55
N GLY A 222 -15.59 9.91 -10.61
CA GLY A 222 -15.00 8.86 -9.81
C GLY A 222 -16.06 7.83 -9.44
N GLU A 223 -15.63 6.59 -9.25
CA GLU A 223 -16.49 5.49 -8.81
C GLU A 223 -15.83 4.81 -7.61
N VAL A 224 -16.61 4.59 -6.56
CA VAL A 224 -16.15 3.93 -5.34
C VAL A 224 -17.10 2.79 -5.00
N VAL A 225 -16.56 1.72 -4.44
CA VAL A 225 -17.36 0.56 -4.04
C VAL A 225 -18.24 0.94 -2.85
N LYS A 226 -19.53 0.57 -2.89
CA LYS A 226 -20.47 0.80 -1.79
C LYS A 226 -20.02 -0.02 -0.57
N LYS A 227 -20.08 0.56 0.63
CA LYS A 227 -19.46 -0.01 1.84
C LYS A 227 -20.05 -1.40 2.19
N ASP A 228 -21.35 -1.53 2.06
CA ASP A 228 -22.15 -2.75 2.20
C ASP A 228 -21.85 -3.82 1.15
N MET A 229 -21.36 -3.41 -0.03
CA MET A 229 -21.06 -4.32 -1.15
C MET A 229 -19.60 -4.78 -1.21
N ILE A 230 -18.71 -4.27 -0.34
CA ILE A 230 -17.28 -4.61 -0.36
C ILE A 230 -17.08 -6.12 -0.22
N GLN A 231 -17.68 -6.74 0.79
CA GLN A 231 -17.50 -8.18 1.07
C GLN A 231 -18.05 -9.06 -0.06
N GLU A 232 -19.16 -8.66 -0.68
CA GLU A 232 -19.72 -9.40 -1.81
C GLU A 232 -18.80 -9.31 -3.03
N LEU A 233 -18.29 -8.12 -3.34
CA LEU A 233 -17.37 -7.92 -4.46
C LEU A 233 -16.03 -8.65 -4.25
N GLU A 234 -15.53 -8.73 -3.00
CA GLU A 234 -14.36 -9.55 -2.65
C GLU A 234 -14.61 -11.03 -2.94
N LYS A 235 -15.78 -11.57 -2.57
CA LYS A 235 -16.16 -12.96 -2.93
C LYS A 235 -16.18 -13.15 -4.45
N MET A 236 -16.74 -12.20 -5.19
CA MET A 236 -16.73 -12.26 -6.66
C MET A 236 -15.32 -12.23 -7.24
N ALA A 237 -14.41 -11.43 -6.67
CA ALA A 237 -13.01 -11.39 -7.09
C ALA A 237 -12.27 -12.72 -6.82
N VAL A 238 -12.57 -13.37 -5.70
CA VAL A 238 -12.03 -14.71 -5.37
C VAL A 238 -12.56 -15.76 -6.36
N LEU A 239 -13.88 -15.81 -6.58
CA LEU A 239 -14.50 -16.73 -7.54
C LEU A 239 -13.98 -16.50 -8.96
N PHE A 240 -13.80 -15.24 -9.35
CA PHE A 240 -13.18 -14.89 -10.63
C PHE A 240 -11.72 -15.36 -10.70
N SER A 241 -10.93 -15.21 -9.63
CA SER A 241 -9.56 -15.75 -9.56
C SER A 241 -9.54 -17.27 -9.79
N GLU A 242 -10.51 -18.01 -9.25
CA GLU A 242 -10.67 -19.45 -9.48
C GLU A 242 -11.14 -19.78 -10.90
N TYR A 243 -12.12 -19.04 -11.41
CA TYR A 243 -12.60 -19.14 -12.79
C TYR A 243 -11.45 -19.00 -13.78
N ARG A 244 -10.59 -17.99 -13.60
CA ARG A 244 -9.41 -17.75 -14.44
C ARG A 244 -8.37 -18.86 -14.39
N LYS A 245 -8.31 -19.62 -13.28
CA LYS A 245 -7.48 -20.83 -13.14
C LYS A 245 -8.11 -22.04 -13.82
N LYS A 246 -9.45 -22.15 -13.82
CA LYS A 246 -10.19 -23.23 -14.50
C LYS A 246 -10.24 -23.04 -16.01
N GLU A 247 -10.52 -21.84 -16.51
CA GLU A 247 -10.45 -21.52 -17.94
C GLU A 247 -9.06 -21.77 -18.53
N GLN A 248 -7.98 -21.60 -17.76
CA GLN A 248 -6.65 -22.00 -18.21
C GLN A 248 -6.60 -23.50 -18.47
N LYS A 249 -7.13 -24.32 -17.56
CA LYS A 249 -7.21 -25.77 -17.75
C LYS A 249 -8.08 -26.15 -18.95
N GLU A 250 -9.18 -25.44 -19.22
CA GLU A 250 -10.09 -25.73 -20.34
C GLU A 250 -9.58 -25.20 -21.70
N LYS A 251 -8.96 -24.02 -21.74
CA LYS A 251 -8.29 -23.49 -22.94
C LYS A 251 -7.05 -24.33 -23.30
N ASP A 252 -6.34 -24.88 -22.31
CA ASP A 252 -5.31 -25.89 -22.52
C ASP A 252 -5.89 -27.20 -23.08
N VAL A 253 -7.13 -27.58 -22.74
CA VAL A 253 -7.82 -28.77 -23.28
C VAL A 253 -8.33 -28.54 -24.71
N GLN A 254 -8.78 -27.33 -25.07
CA GLN A 254 -9.35 -27.03 -26.39
C GLN A 254 -8.30 -26.61 -27.44
N TYR A 255 -7.19 -25.98 -27.02
CA TYR A 255 -6.02 -25.74 -27.89
C TYR A 255 -5.32 -27.05 -28.28
N ASN A 256 -5.44 -28.10 -27.45
CA ASN A 256 -4.94 -29.45 -27.73
C ASN A 256 -5.72 -30.24 -28.80
N LYS A 257 -6.80 -29.69 -29.37
CA LYS A 257 -7.56 -30.35 -30.46
C LYS A 257 -7.16 -29.92 -31.88
N ASN A 258 -6.46 -28.78 -32.06
CA ASN A 258 -6.26 -28.17 -33.39
C ASN A 258 -4.82 -27.79 -33.76
N VAL A 259 -3.78 -28.38 -33.14
CA VAL A 259 -2.44 -28.34 -33.75
C VAL A 259 -1.78 -29.71 -33.59
N SER A 260 -1.64 -30.39 -34.72
CA SER A 260 -0.77 -31.55 -34.90
C SER A 260 0.67 -31.22 -34.47
N ASP A 261 1.26 -32.16 -33.72
CA ASP A 261 2.69 -32.39 -33.49
C ASP A 261 3.49 -31.39 -32.65
N LYS A 262 3.41 -31.53 -31.31
CA LYS A 262 4.58 -31.75 -30.41
C LYS A 262 4.17 -31.92 -28.93
N LYS A 263 4.16 -33.16 -28.46
CA LYS A 263 4.30 -33.60 -27.05
C LYS A 263 5.66 -33.07 -26.47
N GLN A 264 6.01 -32.99 -25.18
CA GLN A 264 5.65 -33.77 -23.99
C GLN A 264 6.45 -33.22 -22.78
N TYR A 265 5.81 -32.87 -21.66
CA TYR A 265 6.40 -33.10 -20.33
C TYR A 265 5.29 -33.60 -19.43
N GLU A 266 5.48 -34.76 -18.81
CA GLU A 266 4.45 -35.35 -17.96
C GLU A 266 4.29 -34.52 -16.67
N PRO A 267 3.05 -34.25 -16.21
CA PRO A 267 2.83 -33.55 -14.95
C PRO A 267 3.46 -34.31 -13.79
N MET A 268 3.69 -33.60 -12.68
CA MET A 268 4.21 -34.19 -11.44
C MET A 268 3.30 -35.36 -11.00
N LYS A 269 3.92 -36.52 -10.77
CA LYS A 269 3.24 -37.75 -10.34
C LYS A 269 3.15 -37.79 -8.83
N ASP A 270 2.23 -38.59 -8.32
CA ASP A 270 2.11 -38.83 -6.89
C ASP A 270 3.42 -39.43 -6.33
N GLY A 271 3.85 -38.95 -5.17
CA GLY A 271 5.13 -39.33 -4.54
C GLY A 271 6.39 -38.62 -5.06
N GLU A 272 6.31 -37.82 -6.13
CA GLU A 272 7.42 -36.95 -6.55
C GLU A 272 7.48 -35.68 -5.69
N VAL A 273 8.64 -35.00 -5.67
CA VAL A 273 8.81 -33.76 -4.90
C VAL A 273 9.53 -32.71 -5.74
N ARG A 274 9.01 -31.47 -5.73
CA ARG A 274 9.69 -30.35 -6.42
C ARG A 274 11.10 -30.16 -5.87
N PHE A 275 12.04 -29.89 -6.76
CA PHE A 275 13.46 -29.72 -6.42
C PHE A 275 13.68 -28.79 -5.20
N SER A 276 12.96 -27.67 -5.14
CA SER A 276 13.08 -26.66 -4.08
C SER A 276 12.44 -27.04 -2.74
N LEU A 277 11.68 -28.13 -2.67
CA LEU A 277 10.91 -28.54 -1.50
C LEU A 277 11.50 -29.76 -0.80
N LEU A 278 12.23 -30.63 -1.50
CA LEU A 278 12.79 -31.86 -0.93
C LEU A 278 13.65 -31.61 0.32
N PHE A 279 14.52 -30.60 0.27
CA PHE A 279 15.45 -30.34 1.37
C PHE A 279 14.77 -29.77 2.61
N LYS A 280 13.60 -29.11 2.45
CA LYS A 280 12.78 -28.72 3.59
C LYS A 280 12.19 -29.95 4.28
N GLU A 281 11.66 -30.88 3.50
CA GLU A 281 11.15 -32.16 4.01
C GLU A 281 12.24 -32.97 4.73
N PHE A 282 13.47 -32.96 4.20
CA PHE A 282 14.61 -33.63 4.82
C PHE A 282 15.03 -32.96 6.14
N ALA A 283 14.99 -31.64 6.23
CA ALA A 283 15.26 -30.91 7.47
C ALA A 283 14.18 -31.19 8.54
N GLU A 284 12.91 -31.25 8.14
CA GLU A 284 11.80 -31.61 9.04
C GLU A 284 11.93 -33.04 9.58
N LYS A 285 12.40 -33.96 8.75
CA LYS A 285 12.64 -35.37 9.11
C LYS A 285 13.99 -35.62 9.79
N GLY A 286 14.78 -34.58 10.05
CA GLY A 286 16.10 -34.70 10.72
C GLY A 286 17.20 -35.34 9.87
N ILE A 287 17.00 -35.48 8.56
CA ILE A 287 18.01 -35.97 7.61
C ILE A 287 19.03 -34.87 7.29
N LEU A 288 18.59 -33.61 7.32
CA LEU A 288 19.42 -32.42 7.22
C LEU A 288 19.30 -31.56 8.49
N PRO A 289 20.32 -30.74 8.83
CA PRO A 289 20.21 -29.75 9.89
C PRO A 289 19.03 -28.80 9.64
N LYS A 290 18.32 -28.38 10.70
CA LYS A 290 17.16 -27.48 10.57
C LYS A 290 17.53 -26.10 10.01
N ASP A 291 18.76 -25.68 10.23
CA ASP A 291 19.37 -24.41 9.81
C ASP A 291 20.26 -24.54 8.56
N TYR A 292 20.04 -25.58 7.74
CA TYR A 292 20.84 -25.80 6.54
C TYR A 292 20.81 -24.59 5.57
N ILE A 293 21.94 -24.37 4.91
CA ILE A 293 22.11 -23.36 3.88
C ILE A 293 21.78 -23.99 2.53
N TYR A 294 20.70 -23.53 1.90
CA TYR A 294 20.22 -24.04 0.62
C TYR A 294 21.30 -24.03 -0.48
N ASP A 295 22.16 -23.00 -0.50
CA ASP A 295 23.23 -22.90 -1.49
C ASP A 295 24.33 -23.94 -1.29
N ARG A 296 24.69 -24.28 -0.04
CA ARG A 296 25.65 -25.36 0.25
C ARG A 296 25.13 -26.73 -0.18
N VAL A 297 23.83 -26.98 -0.02
CA VAL A 297 23.19 -28.20 -0.53
C VAL A 297 23.30 -28.27 -2.06
N ARG A 298 23.06 -27.15 -2.76
CA ARG A 298 23.25 -27.09 -4.21
C ARG A 298 24.70 -27.29 -4.64
N GLU A 299 25.66 -26.72 -3.93
CA GLU A 299 27.09 -26.92 -4.19
C GLU A 299 27.51 -28.38 -4.00
N TYR A 300 27.02 -29.04 -2.95
CA TYR A 300 27.25 -30.46 -2.73
C TYR A 300 26.67 -31.32 -3.88
N MET A 301 25.47 -30.99 -4.36
CA MET A 301 24.89 -31.67 -5.52
C MET A 301 25.66 -31.41 -6.84
N VAL A 302 26.32 -30.26 -6.97
CA VAL A 302 27.26 -30.00 -8.08
C VAL A 302 28.48 -30.91 -7.96
N HIS A 303 29.05 -31.07 -6.76
CA HIS A 303 30.19 -31.97 -6.53
C HIS A 303 29.86 -33.43 -6.87
N LEU A 304 28.61 -33.84 -6.64
CA LEU A 304 28.10 -35.17 -6.99
C LEU A 304 27.73 -35.34 -8.47
N GLY A 305 27.85 -34.28 -9.28
CA GLY A 305 27.51 -34.30 -10.70
C GLY A 305 26.02 -34.41 -10.99
N ILE A 306 25.14 -34.14 -10.02
CA ILE A 306 23.68 -34.24 -10.19
C ILE A 306 23.12 -32.99 -10.88
N ILE A 307 23.72 -31.83 -10.59
CA ILE A 307 23.34 -30.54 -11.17
C ILE A 307 24.57 -29.73 -11.58
N THR A 308 24.33 -28.71 -12.39
CA THR A 308 25.24 -27.59 -12.63
C THR A 308 24.55 -26.28 -12.24
N MET A 309 25.33 -25.24 -11.93
CA MET A 309 24.82 -23.91 -11.63
C MET A 309 25.44 -22.89 -12.58
N LYS A 310 24.61 -22.00 -13.14
CA LYS A 310 25.04 -20.90 -14.02
C LYS A 310 24.43 -19.58 -13.57
N ASN A 311 25.21 -18.51 -13.56
CA ASN A 311 24.68 -17.16 -13.39
C ASN A 311 24.07 -16.71 -14.72
N MET A 312 22.84 -16.21 -14.67
CA MET A 312 22.11 -15.68 -15.83
C MET A 312 21.68 -14.25 -15.52
N ASP A 313 21.98 -13.33 -16.44
CA ASP A 313 21.69 -11.91 -16.30
C ASP A 313 20.52 -11.51 -17.22
N SER A 314 19.56 -10.76 -16.69
CA SER A 314 18.46 -10.19 -17.48
C SER A 314 17.89 -8.94 -16.81
N ASN A 315 17.69 -7.86 -17.59
CA ASN A 315 17.08 -6.59 -17.16
C ASN A 315 17.62 -6.03 -15.82
N GLY A 316 18.94 -6.01 -15.66
CA GLY A 316 19.60 -5.40 -14.49
C GLY A 316 19.64 -6.24 -13.21
N GLY A 317 19.22 -7.52 -13.26
CA GLY A 317 19.39 -8.48 -12.15
C GLY A 317 20.11 -9.76 -12.59
N SER A 318 21.03 -10.25 -11.74
CA SER A 318 21.72 -11.53 -11.91
C SER A 318 21.08 -12.63 -11.06
N LYS A 319 20.82 -13.81 -11.65
CA LYS A 319 20.26 -14.97 -10.94
C LYS A 319 21.08 -16.23 -11.18
N ARG A 320 21.46 -16.93 -10.11
CA ARG A 320 22.10 -18.25 -10.18
C ARG A 320 21.05 -19.35 -10.39
N VAL A 321 21.02 -19.93 -11.59
CA VAL A 321 20.06 -20.94 -12.04
C VAL A 321 20.69 -22.34 -11.99
N THR A 322 19.88 -23.32 -11.58
CA THR A 322 20.25 -24.74 -11.50
C THR A 322 19.78 -25.50 -12.75
N PHE A 323 20.67 -26.30 -13.33
CA PHE A 323 20.39 -27.21 -14.43
C PHE A 323 20.74 -28.64 -14.01
N VAL A 324 19.87 -29.60 -14.28
CA VAL A 324 20.14 -31.02 -14.01
C VAL A 324 21.07 -31.58 -15.09
N THR A 325 22.00 -32.44 -14.72
CA THR A 325 22.90 -33.11 -15.66
C THR A 325 22.18 -34.24 -16.40
N ASP A 326 22.64 -34.55 -17.62
CA ASP A 326 22.07 -35.66 -18.40
C ASP A 326 22.17 -36.99 -17.65
N ASP A 327 23.30 -37.25 -16.96
CA ASP A 327 23.47 -38.44 -16.10
C ASP A 327 22.40 -38.57 -14.99
N ALA A 328 22.00 -37.46 -14.38
CA ALA A 328 20.95 -37.46 -13.35
C ALA A 328 19.53 -37.62 -13.95
N LEU A 329 19.31 -37.18 -15.18
CA LEU A 329 18.07 -37.43 -15.93
C LEU A 329 17.98 -38.91 -16.35
N ASP A 330 19.07 -39.46 -16.88
CA ASP A 330 19.17 -40.83 -17.38
C ASP A 330 19.04 -41.86 -16.25
N LYS A 331 19.65 -41.58 -15.09
CA LYS A 331 19.47 -42.38 -13.86
C LYS A 331 18.09 -42.20 -13.22
N GLY A 332 17.25 -41.33 -13.79
CA GLY A 332 15.91 -41.06 -13.28
C GLY A 332 15.91 -40.40 -11.90
N ILE A 333 16.99 -39.76 -11.45
CA ILE A 333 17.03 -39.09 -10.14
C ILE A 333 16.13 -37.86 -10.16
N LEU A 334 16.18 -37.11 -11.27
CA LEU A 334 15.41 -35.92 -11.51
C LEU A 334 14.77 -36.02 -12.88
N ARG A 335 13.63 -35.38 -13.08
CA ARG A 335 13.04 -35.25 -14.41
C ARG A 335 12.46 -33.87 -14.65
N ILE A 336 12.36 -33.51 -15.91
CA ILE A 336 11.81 -32.23 -16.36
C ILE A 336 10.27 -32.33 -16.33
N ILE A 337 9.65 -31.38 -15.64
CA ILE A 337 8.19 -31.22 -15.58
C ILE A 337 7.70 -29.97 -16.30
N GLY A 338 8.62 -29.19 -16.86
CA GLY A 338 8.29 -28.02 -17.66
C GLY A 338 9.50 -27.13 -17.91
N CYS A 339 9.31 -26.13 -18.76
CA CYS A 339 10.30 -25.13 -19.08
C CYS A 339 9.67 -23.73 -19.14
N LYS A 340 10.48 -22.69 -18.96
CA LYS A 340 10.09 -21.29 -19.14
C LYS A 340 11.25 -20.47 -19.69
N ASN A 341 10.95 -19.44 -20.47
CA ASN A 341 11.97 -18.54 -21.01
C ASN A 341 12.40 -17.51 -19.94
N TYR A 342 13.71 -17.31 -19.82
CA TYR A 342 14.38 -16.33 -18.97
C TYR A 342 15.40 -15.55 -19.82
N GLY A 343 15.04 -14.34 -20.24
CA GLY A 343 15.74 -13.65 -21.33
C GLY A 343 15.67 -14.48 -22.62
N ASP A 344 16.82 -14.64 -23.27
CA ASP A 344 17.02 -15.47 -24.48
C ASP A 344 17.31 -16.95 -24.16
N SER A 345 17.38 -17.31 -22.88
CA SER A 345 17.66 -18.68 -22.43
C SER A 345 16.39 -19.40 -21.94
N VAL A 346 16.40 -20.74 -22.01
CA VAL A 346 15.34 -21.59 -21.46
C VAL A 346 15.80 -22.17 -20.12
N ILE A 347 14.94 -22.06 -19.12
CA ILE A 347 15.16 -22.66 -17.81
C ILE A 347 14.09 -23.71 -17.54
N TYR A 348 14.47 -24.80 -16.87
CA TYR A 348 13.62 -25.96 -16.66
C TYR A 348 13.13 -26.03 -15.22
N SER A 349 12.00 -26.71 -15.03
CA SER A 349 11.45 -27.06 -13.73
C SER A 349 11.64 -28.55 -13.52
N TYR A 350 12.20 -28.91 -12.36
CA TYR A 350 12.57 -30.29 -12.04
C TYR A 350 11.83 -30.79 -10.81
N VAL A 351 11.51 -32.07 -10.81
CA VAL A 351 11.08 -32.84 -9.64
C VAL A 351 12.04 -33.98 -9.42
N PHE A 352 12.28 -34.31 -8.15
CA PHE A 352 12.86 -35.60 -7.80
C PHE A 352 11.79 -36.67 -8.02
N THR A 353 12.18 -37.72 -8.73
CA THR A 353 11.33 -38.92 -8.85
C THR A 353 11.29 -39.65 -7.50
N VAL A 354 10.40 -40.63 -7.36
CA VAL A 354 10.36 -41.47 -6.15
C VAL A 354 11.72 -42.12 -5.89
N ASP A 355 12.37 -42.66 -6.92
CA ASP A 355 13.70 -43.26 -6.81
C ASP A 355 14.79 -42.22 -6.50
N GLY A 356 14.69 -41.03 -7.07
CA GLY A 356 15.57 -39.91 -6.79
C GLY A 356 15.48 -39.43 -5.34
N ILE A 357 14.28 -39.39 -4.77
CA ILE A 357 14.07 -39.05 -3.35
C ILE A 357 14.77 -40.08 -2.47
N GLU A 358 14.62 -41.37 -2.77
CA GLU A 358 15.26 -42.45 -2.01
C GLU A 358 16.79 -42.42 -2.15
N TYR A 359 17.30 -42.15 -3.37
CA TYR A 359 18.72 -41.97 -3.62
C TYR A 359 19.29 -40.82 -2.78
N MET A 360 18.66 -39.65 -2.79
CA MET A 360 19.10 -38.51 -1.99
C MET A 360 18.98 -38.80 -0.49
N ARG A 361 17.92 -39.48 -0.05
CA ARG A 361 17.73 -39.88 1.36
C ARG A 361 18.89 -40.74 1.85
N LYS A 362 19.21 -41.82 1.13
CA LYS A 362 20.35 -42.70 1.47
C LYS A 362 21.66 -41.93 1.52
N LEU A 363 21.87 -41.06 0.54
CA LEU A 363 23.06 -40.23 0.46
C LEU A 363 23.20 -39.34 1.70
N PHE A 364 22.21 -38.53 2.06
CA PHE A 364 22.31 -37.64 3.24
C PHE A 364 22.34 -38.41 4.57
N SER A 365 21.61 -39.52 4.67
CA SER A 365 21.62 -40.37 5.87
C SER A 365 22.91 -41.18 6.05
N SER A 366 23.74 -41.33 5.01
CA SER A 366 25.05 -42.00 5.12
C SER A 366 26.15 -41.14 5.77
N HIS A 367 25.89 -39.84 5.94
CA HIS A 367 26.81 -38.93 6.60
C HIS A 367 26.64 -39.00 8.12
N SER A 368 27.73 -38.85 8.87
CA SER A 368 27.61 -38.56 10.30
C SER A 368 26.96 -37.20 10.52
N GLU A 369 26.31 -37.01 11.67
CA GLU A 369 25.68 -35.74 12.05
C GLU A 369 26.67 -34.57 12.00
N ARG A 370 27.91 -34.79 12.47
CA ARG A 370 29.01 -33.82 12.38
C ARG A 370 29.34 -33.44 10.93
N LYS A 371 29.42 -34.43 10.03
CA LYS A 371 29.71 -34.19 8.61
C LYS A 371 28.58 -33.43 7.91
N ASN A 372 27.31 -33.69 8.28
CA ASN A 372 26.17 -32.93 7.78
C ASN A 372 26.17 -31.47 8.26
N LEU A 373 26.56 -31.22 9.51
CA LEU A 373 26.74 -29.85 10.03
C LEU A 373 27.85 -29.10 9.28
N GLU A 374 29.01 -29.72 9.08
CA GLU A 374 30.14 -29.13 8.33
C GLU A 374 29.76 -28.79 6.89
N LEU A 375 29.10 -29.72 6.20
CA LEU A 375 28.76 -29.56 4.80
C LEU A 375 27.63 -28.54 4.57
N PHE A 376 26.65 -28.46 5.47
CA PHE A 376 25.39 -27.75 5.17
C PHE A 376 25.07 -26.55 6.07
N THR A 377 25.87 -26.24 7.09
CA THR A 377 25.65 -25.07 7.98
C THR A 377 26.84 -24.11 7.98
N TYR A 378 26.75 -22.95 8.64
CA TYR A 378 27.87 -22.00 8.80
C TYR A 378 28.89 -22.43 9.87
N THR A 379 28.64 -23.55 10.55
CA THR A 379 29.46 -24.02 11.66
C THR A 379 30.86 -24.39 11.17
N ASN A 380 31.84 -23.52 11.41
CA ASN A 380 33.24 -23.94 11.48
C ASN A 380 33.33 -24.93 12.64
N VAL A 381 33.57 -26.19 12.32
CA VAL A 381 33.96 -27.16 13.32
C VAL A 381 35.38 -26.83 13.73
N ALA A 382 35.55 -26.42 14.99
CA ALA A 382 36.83 -26.38 15.66
C ALA A 382 37.39 -27.80 15.87
#